data_AF-A0A854WFR9-F1
#
_entry.id   AF-A0A854WFR9-F1
#
_cell.length_a   1.000
_cell.length_b   1.000
_cell.length_c   1.000
_cell.angle_alpha   90.00
_cell.angle_beta   90.00
_cell.angle_gamma   90.00
#
_symmetry.space_group_name_H-M   'P 1'
#
loop_
_entity.id
_entity.type
_entity.pdbx_description
1 polymer ?
#
loop_
_entity_poly.entity_id
_entity_poly.type
_entity_poly.pdbx_seq_one_letter_code
_entity_poly.pdbx_strand_id
1 'polypeptide(L)' 'MMINYFAMQIDLGWITLEEVPLKYREKVRQLIELSSVGTEG' A
#
# COMPACT_ATOMS: atom_id res chain seq x y z
N MET A 1 -7.66 -0.33 13.91
CA MET A 1 -7.32 -0.74 12.53
C MET A 1 -7.07 0.53 11.71
N MET A 2 -5.81 0.90 11.49
CA MET A 2 -5.46 2.09 10.72
C MET A 2 -5.36 1.65 9.26
N ILE A 3 -6.44 1.81 8.49
CA ILE A 3 -6.45 1.48 7.06
C ILE A 3 -5.59 2.54 6.36
N ASN A 4 -4.46 2.12 5.81
CA ASN A 4 -3.72 2.97 4.92
C ASN A 4 -4.48 3.09 3.60
N TYR A 5 -5.10 4.24 3.37
CA TYR A 5 -5.86 4.51 2.15
C TYR A 5 -5.05 4.29 0.87
N PHE A 6 -3.74 4.53 0.89
CA PHE A 6 -2.87 4.28 -0.27
C PHE A 6 -2.65 2.79 -0.53
N ALA A 7 -2.47 1.98 0.53
CA ALA A 7 -2.36 0.53 0.37
C ALA A 7 -3.67 -0.05 -0.15
N MET A 8 -4.80 0.38 0.40
CA MET A 8 -6.13 -0.05 -0.06
C MET A 8 -6.42 0.33 -1.52
N GLN A 9 -6.00 1.52 -1.96
CA GLN A 9 -6.15 1.93 -3.37
C GLN A 9 -5.36 1.04 -4.32
N ILE A 10 -4.19 0.55 -3.90
CA ILE A 10 -3.38 -0.39 -4.68
C ILE A 10 -3.99 -1.79 -4.66
N ASP A 11 -4.40 -2.27 -3.48
CA ASP A 11 -5.02 -3.59 -3.32
C ASP A 11 -6.34 -3.71 -4.10
N LEU A 12 -7.13 -2.63 -4.14
CA LEU A 12 -8.38 -2.57 -4.91
C LEU A 12 -8.16 -2.27 -6.41
N GLY A 13 -6.90 -2.10 -6.84
CA GLY A 13 -6.54 -1.82 -8.23
C GLY A 13 -6.99 -0.44 -8.74
N TRP A 14 -7.24 0.51 -7.85
CA TRP A 14 -7.60 1.89 -8.21
C TRP A 14 -6.39 2.68 -8.70
N ILE A 15 -5.20 2.32 -8.21
CA ILE A 15 -3.91 2.83 -8.67
C ILE A 15 -2.89 1.68 -8.71
N THR A 16 -1.88 1.81 -9.56
CA THR A 16 -0.74 0.90 -9.64
C THR A 16 0.49 1.52 -8.98
N LEU A 17 1.44 0.69 -8.54
CA LEU A 17 2.70 1.18 -7.97
C LEU A 17 3.53 2.00 -8.98
N GLU A 18 3.26 1.84 -10.28
CA GLU A 18 3.91 2.55 -11.37
C GLU A 18 3.47 4.02 -11.44
N GLU A 19 2.22 4.30 -11.08
CA GLU A 19 1.65 5.65 -10.99
C GLU A 19 2.18 6.42 -9.77
N VAL A 20 2.78 5.72 -8.81
CA VAL A 20 3.46 6.34 -7.66
C VAL A 20 4.80 6.91 -8.11
N PRO A 21 5.13 8.18 -7.77
CA PRO A 21 6.42 8.77 -8.05
C PRO A 21 7.57 7.90 -7.54
N LEU A 22 8.62 7.75 -8.36
CA LEU A 22 9.71 6.80 -8.13
C LEU A 22 10.35 6.91 -6.74
N LYS A 23 10.50 8.14 -6.22
CA LYS A 23 11.02 8.45 -4.89
C LYS A 23 10.19 7.91 -3.71
N TYR A 24 8.93 7.55 -3.94
CA TYR A 24 7.99 7.09 -2.91
C TYR A 24 7.58 5.63 -3.06
N ARG A 25 7.91 4.96 -4.17
CA ARG A 25 7.52 3.57 -4.44
C ARG A 25 7.94 2.61 -3.33
N GLU A 26 9.17 2.73 -2.84
CA GLU A 26 9.67 1.85 -1.77
C GLU A 26 8.93 2.08 -0.45
N LYS A 27 8.58 3.32 -0.14
CA LYS A 27 7.79 3.65 1.05
C LYS A 27 6.37 3.10 0.94
N VAL A 28 5.77 3.18 -0.23
CA VAL A 28 4.44 2.61 -0.50
C VAL A 28 4.47 1.08 -0.41
N ARG A 29 5.52 0.44 -0.93
CA ARG A 29 5.73 -1.01 -0.82
C ARG A 29 5.76 -1.48 0.65
N GLN A 30 6.53 -0.79 1.50
CA GLN A 30 6.58 -1.08 2.94
C GLN A 30 5.23 -0.90 3.63
N LEU A 31 4.45 0.10 3.22
CA LEU A 31 3.12 0.35 3.79
C LEU A 31 2.11 -0.74 3.41
N ILE A 32 2.21 -1.29 2.19
CA ILE A 32 1.39 -2.43 1.75
C ILE A 32 1.77 -3.66 2.57
N GLU A 33 3.06 -3.98 2.68
CA GLU A 33 3.54 -5.14 3.48
C GLU A 33 3.07 -5.05 4.94
N LEU A 34 3.18 -3.87 5.56
CA LEU A 34 2.71 -3.64 6.93
C LEU A 34 1.18 -3.78 7.08
N SER A 35 0.42 -3.46 6.03
CA SER A 35 -1.04 -3.61 6.04
C SER A 35 -1.48 -5.07 5.94
N SER A 36 -0.74 -5.93 5.24
CA SER A 36 -1.04 -7.37 5.16
C SER A 36 -0.81 -8.09 6.50
N VAL A 37 0.21 -7.69 7.27
CA VAL A 37 0.54 -8.30 8.58
C VAL A 37 -0.54 -8.07 9.65
N GLY A 38 -1.44 -7.11 9.46
CA GLY A 38 -2.57 -6.86 10.36
C GLY A 38 -3.81 -7.74 10.11
N THR A 39 -3.79 -8.61 9.09
CA THR A 39 -4.97 -9.39 8.67
C THR A 39 -4.95 -10.85 9.17
N GLU A 40 -3.85 -11.29 9.79
CA GLU A 40 -3.73 -12.65 10.36
C GLU A 40 -3.83 -12.69 11.90
N GLY A 41 -4.51 -11.72 12.53
CA GLY A 41 -4.71 -11.64 13.98
C GLY A 41 -6.18 -11.66 14.39
#